data_AF-A0A847MPE0-F1
#
_entry.id   AF-A0A847MPE0-F1
#
_cell.length_a   1.000
_cell.length_b   1.000
_cell.length_c   1.000
_cell.angle_alpha   90.00
_cell.angle_beta   90.00
_cell.angle_gamma   90.00
#
_symmetry.space_group_name_H-M   'P 1'
#
loop_
_entity.id
_entity.type
_entity.pdbx_description
1 polymer ?
#
loop_
_entity_poly.entity_id
_entity_poly.type
_entity_poly.pdbx_seq_one_letter_code
_entity_poly.pdbx_strand_id
1 'polypeptide(L)'
;MTKIFFLSIAISVSLLLTACQKQEWHQQKHTLEGYTIDALFPTQPAIMERSYSLFDEQAEPLQMVQWIAVKDQSSFNLSYMLVPEHLEPEAVAKELLRSMNLKRDPRLEVAPDDFQEVYEQDLPALGEPFKLSVGVETKHLIATAKVVQEGRLIVQQYTAGPESNSQFEEQSERFFQELKIGATID
;
A
#
# COMPACT_ATOMS: atom_id res chain seq x y z
N MET A 1 -39.09 -30.88 31.20
CA MET A 1 -38.18 -30.99 30.04
C MET A 1 -37.99 -29.62 29.34
N THR A 2 -37.79 -28.53 30.08
CA THR A 2 -37.78 -27.16 29.50
C THR A 2 -36.43 -26.47 29.57
N LYS A 3 -35.54 -26.89 30.49
CA LYS A 3 -34.24 -26.23 30.71
C LYS A 3 -33.18 -26.54 29.65
N ILE A 4 -33.28 -27.67 28.95
CA ILE A 4 -32.28 -28.11 27.95
C ILE A 4 -32.47 -27.36 26.62
N PHE A 5 -33.71 -27.02 26.25
CA PHE A 5 -34.01 -26.31 25.01
C PHE A 5 -33.47 -24.87 24.96
N PHE A 6 -33.48 -24.15 26.10
CA PHE A 6 -32.93 -22.80 26.17
C PHE A 6 -31.40 -22.75 26.04
N LEU A 7 -30.72 -23.83 26.44
CA LEU A 7 -29.26 -23.91 26.35
C LEU A 7 -28.79 -24.08 24.90
N SER A 8 -29.51 -24.88 24.10
CA SER A 8 -29.18 -25.10 22.69
C SER A 8 -29.36 -23.82 21.85
N ILE A 9 -30.40 -23.04 22.08
CA ILE A 9 -30.62 -21.78 21.36
C ILE A 9 -29.56 -20.74 21.72
N ALA A 10 -29.17 -20.65 23.00
CA ALA A 10 -28.13 -19.73 23.45
C ALA A 10 -26.76 -20.05 22.81
N ILE A 11 -26.39 -21.33 22.71
CA ILE A 11 -25.13 -21.76 22.07
C ILE A 11 -25.13 -21.46 20.56
N SER A 12 -26.25 -21.69 19.86
CA SER A 12 -26.37 -21.37 18.44
C SER A 12 -26.29 -19.86 18.17
N VAL A 13 -26.86 -19.03 19.03
CA VAL A 13 -26.79 -17.56 18.93
C VAL A 13 -25.38 -17.04 19.24
N SER A 14 -24.68 -17.61 20.22
CA SER A 14 -23.28 -17.27 20.51
C SER A 14 -22.32 -17.66 19.39
N LEU A 15 -22.56 -18.80 18.71
CA LEU A 15 -21.80 -19.23 17.53
C LEU A 15 -22.07 -18.36 16.29
N LEU A 16 -23.30 -17.85 16.14
CA LEU A 16 -23.65 -16.90 15.07
C LEU A 16 -23.01 -15.51 15.32
N LEU A 17 -22.90 -15.08 16.58
CA LEU A 17 -22.28 -13.80 16.93
C LEU A 17 -20.76 -13.81 16.73
N THR A 18 -20.06 -14.93 16.93
CA THR A 18 -18.64 -15.06 16.56
C THR A 18 -18.42 -15.14 15.06
N ALA A 19 -19.34 -15.75 14.29
CA ALA A 19 -19.29 -15.74 12.82
C ALA A 19 -19.52 -14.35 12.20
N CYS A 20 -20.12 -13.42 12.95
CA CYS A 20 -20.33 -12.03 12.54
C CYS A 20 -19.38 -11.03 13.22
N GLN A 21 -18.27 -11.47 13.81
CA GLN A 21 -17.18 -10.54 14.14
C GLN A 21 -16.55 -10.07 12.83
N LYS A 22 -17.08 -8.98 12.28
CA LYS A 22 -16.37 -8.19 11.26
C LYS A 22 -14.98 -7.93 11.83
N GLN A 23 -13.96 -8.42 11.12
CA GLN A 23 -12.58 -8.14 11.47
C GLN A 23 -12.45 -6.63 11.68
N GLU A 24 -11.97 -6.22 12.84
CA GLU A 24 -11.78 -4.81 13.17
C GLU A 24 -10.62 -4.27 12.33
N TRP A 25 -10.84 -3.14 11.66
CA TRP A 25 -9.81 -2.46 10.87
C TRP A 25 -9.36 -1.22 11.62
N HIS A 26 -8.05 -1.02 11.67
CA HIS A 26 -7.42 0.07 12.37
C HIS A 26 -7.34 1.29 11.46
N GLN A 27 -8.05 2.34 11.83
CA GLN A 27 -7.97 3.61 11.11
C GLN A 27 -6.72 4.38 11.52
N GLN A 28 -5.95 4.81 10.53
CA GLN A 28 -4.80 5.68 10.70
C GLN A 28 -5.00 6.95 9.88
N LYS A 29 -4.84 8.10 10.54
CA LYS A 29 -5.04 9.41 9.95
C LYS A 29 -3.86 10.33 10.24
N HIS A 30 -3.48 11.13 9.27
CA HIS A 30 -2.47 12.17 9.42
C HIS A 30 -2.75 13.36 8.50
N THR A 31 -2.41 14.56 8.96
CA THR A 31 -2.54 15.81 8.21
C THR A 31 -1.17 16.45 8.05
N LEU A 32 -0.79 16.80 6.83
CA LEU A 32 0.50 17.40 6.46
C LEU A 32 0.28 18.53 5.45
N GLU A 33 0.70 19.76 5.77
CA GLU A 33 0.61 20.96 4.91
C GLU A 33 -0.69 21.06 4.08
N GLY A 34 -1.84 20.92 4.72
CA GLY A 34 -3.13 21.06 4.05
C GLY A 34 -3.67 19.79 3.37
N TYR A 35 -2.96 18.67 3.45
CA TYR A 35 -3.42 17.37 2.98
C TYR A 35 -3.77 16.47 4.16
N THR A 36 -4.89 15.76 4.08
CA THR A 36 -5.26 14.71 5.01
C THR A 36 -5.17 13.35 4.33
N ILE A 37 -4.47 12.41 4.97
CA ILE A 37 -4.35 11.01 4.57
C ILE A 37 -5.08 10.19 5.62
N ASP A 38 -6.04 9.39 5.19
CA ASP A 38 -6.83 8.50 6.03
C ASP A 38 -6.86 7.11 5.39
N ALA A 39 -6.45 6.08 6.12
CA ALA A 39 -6.34 4.72 5.62
C ALA A 39 -6.74 3.69 6.68
N LEU A 40 -7.25 2.55 6.23
CA LEU A 40 -7.61 1.42 7.09
C LEU A 40 -6.57 0.30 6.96
N PHE A 41 -6.14 -0.25 8.09
CA PHE A 41 -5.20 -1.37 8.15
C PHE A 41 -5.81 -2.60 8.85
N PRO A 42 -5.39 -3.82 8.48
CA PRO A 42 -5.90 -5.04 9.10
C PRO A 42 -5.32 -5.32 10.49
N THR A 43 -4.25 -4.60 10.88
CA THR A 43 -3.65 -4.54 12.22
C THR A 43 -3.15 -3.12 12.48
N GLN A 44 -2.84 -2.76 13.73
CA GLN A 44 -2.29 -1.45 14.04
C GLN A 44 -0.96 -1.20 13.30
N PRO A 45 -0.85 -0.16 12.46
CA PRO A 45 0.38 0.10 11.71
C PRO A 45 1.49 0.65 12.62
N ALA A 46 2.72 0.22 12.36
CA ALA A 46 3.94 0.89 12.82
C ALA A 46 4.25 2.08 11.90
N ILE A 47 4.67 3.20 12.49
CA ILE A 47 5.03 4.43 11.77
C ILE A 47 6.54 4.59 11.79
N MET A 48 7.13 4.88 10.65
CA MET A 48 8.56 5.17 10.51
C MET A 48 8.81 6.27 9.50
N GLU A 49 9.95 6.93 9.66
CA GLU A 49 10.45 7.96 8.76
C GLU A 49 11.63 7.42 7.96
N ARG A 50 11.70 7.79 6.68
CA ARG A 50 12.73 7.37 5.73
C ARG A 50 13.12 8.52 4.82
N SER A 51 14.37 8.53 4.39
CA SER A 51 14.81 9.39 3.31
C SER A 51 14.68 8.65 1.97
N TYR A 52 14.07 9.30 0.99
CA TYR A 52 13.96 8.83 -0.39
C TYR A 52 14.85 9.68 -1.27
N SER A 53 15.92 9.08 -1.79
CA SER A 53 16.80 9.73 -2.76
C SER A 53 16.22 9.57 -4.16
N LEU A 54 16.11 10.68 -4.86
CA LEU A 54 15.78 10.68 -6.28
C LEU A 54 16.93 10.05 -7.09
N PHE A 55 16.66 9.62 -8.32
CA PHE A 55 17.71 9.11 -9.21
C PHE A 55 18.72 10.18 -9.62
N ASP A 56 18.35 11.45 -9.58
CA ASP A 56 19.29 12.55 -9.72
C ASP A 56 20.21 12.64 -8.48
N GLU A 57 21.48 12.30 -8.66
CA GLU A 57 22.49 12.29 -7.59
C GLU A 57 22.74 13.68 -6.96
N GLN A 58 22.30 14.76 -7.61
CA GLN A 58 22.43 16.13 -7.10
C GLN A 58 21.22 16.60 -6.29
N ALA A 59 20.09 15.88 -6.36
CA ALA A 59 18.88 16.27 -5.66
C ALA A 59 18.95 15.92 -4.16
N GLU A 60 18.43 16.82 -3.31
CA GLU A 60 18.33 16.55 -1.89
C GLU A 60 17.33 15.40 -1.61
N PRO A 61 17.63 14.49 -0.65
CA PRO A 61 16.70 13.42 -0.30
C PRO A 61 15.37 13.97 0.21
N LEU A 62 14.27 13.38 -0.26
CA LEU A 62 12.92 13.69 0.20
C LEU A 62 12.59 12.94 1.48
N GLN A 63 11.90 13.60 2.40
CA GLN A 63 11.40 12.95 3.61
C GLN A 63 10.11 12.18 3.31
N MET A 64 10.12 10.90 3.65
CA MET A 64 8.99 9.98 3.45
C MET A 64 8.57 9.38 4.78
N VAL A 65 7.28 9.40 5.06
CA VAL A 65 6.69 8.69 6.20
C VAL A 65 6.10 7.38 5.70
N GLN A 66 6.27 6.31 6.45
CA GLN A 66 5.76 4.99 6.11
C GLN A 66 4.97 4.38 7.27
N TRP A 67 3.78 3.88 6.95
CA TRP A 67 2.91 3.07 7.78
C TRP A 67 2.97 1.62 7.33
N ILE A 68 3.27 0.72 8.25
CA ILE A 68 3.40 -0.72 7.96
C ILE A 68 2.53 -1.50 8.93
N ALA A 69 1.58 -2.25 8.39
CA ALA A 69 0.83 -3.26 9.14
C ALA A 69 1.19 -4.65 8.61
N VAL A 70 1.33 -5.61 9.53
CA VAL A 70 1.56 -7.02 9.21
C VAL A 70 0.42 -7.83 9.81
N LYS A 71 -0.18 -8.70 9.00
CA LYS A 71 -1.18 -9.69 9.43
C LYS A 71 -0.80 -11.04 8.86
N ASP A 72 -0.60 -12.01 9.74
CA ASP A 72 -0.13 -13.34 9.40
C ASP A 72 1.22 -13.29 8.63
N GLN A 73 1.21 -13.63 7.34
CA GLN A 73 2.36 -13.56 6.43
C GLN A 73 2.19 -12.47 5.35
N SER A 74 1.20 -11.60 5.50
CA SER A 74 0.91 -10.51 4.58
C SER A 74 1.32 -9.17 5.18
N SER A 75 1.80 -8.27 4.32
CA SER A 75 2.19 -6.91 4.67
C SER A 75 1.35 -5.90 3.90
N PHE A 76 1.01 -4.81 4.57
CA PHE A 76 0.21 -3.70 4.07
C PHE A 76 0.95 -2.41 4.38
N ASN A 77 1.38 -1.71 3.34
CA ASN A 77 2.31 -0.60 3.45
C ASN A 77 1.71 0.61 2.76
N LEU A 78 1.70 1.74 3.46
CA LEU A 78 1.41 3.04 2.90
C LEU A 78 2.60 3.94 3.19
N SER A 79 3.21 4.51 2.17
CA SER A 79 4.21 5.57 2.33
C SER A 79 3.73 6.86 1.68
N TYR A 80 4.12 7.99 2.23
CA TYR A 80 3.78 9.29 1.66
C TYR A 80 4.89 10.29 1.87
N MET A 81 4.97 11.25 0.95
CA MET A 81 5.91 12.35 1.00
C MET A 81 5.28 13.60 0.39
N LEU A 82 5.68 14.76 0.89
CA LEU A 82 5.32 16.03 0.32
C LEU A 82 6.46 16.55 -0.54
N VAL A 83 6.18 16.82 -1.81
CA VAL A 83 7.17 17.30 -2.77
C VAL A 83 7.46 18.79 -2.50
N PRO A 84 8.73 19.18 -2.34
CA PRO A 84 9.15 20.58 -2.27
C PRO A 84 8.71 21.37 -3.50
N GLU A 85 8.39 22.66 -3.33
CA GLU A 85 7.85 23.50 -4.43
C GLU A 85 8.78 23.67 -5.63
N HIS A 86 10.09 23.47 -5.46
CA HIS A 86 11.08 23.57 -6.54
C HIS A 86 11.15 22.30 -7.42
N LEU A 87 10.46 21.23 -7.05
CA LEU A 87 10.39 19.98 -7.80
C LEU A 87 9.00 19.80 -8.40
N GLU A 88 8.96 19.21 -9.61
CA GLU A 88 7.72 18.87 -10.29
C GLU A 88 7.10 17.59 -9.68
N PRO A 89 5.92 17.66 -9.03
CA PRO A 89 5.36 16.50 -8.32
C PRO A 89 5.06 15.30 -9.22
N GLU A 90 4.59 15.55 -10.45
CA GLU A 90 4.32 14.47 -11.40
C GLU A 90 5.61 13.72 -11.80
N ALA A 91 6.71 14.45 -11.98
CA ALA A 91 8.00 13.84 -12.29
C ALA A 91 8.50 12.96 -11.14
N VAL A 92 8.40 13.45 -9.90
CA VAL A 92 8.75 12.68 -8.70
C VAL A 92 7.86 11.46 -8.54
N ALA A 93 6.56 11.56 -8.82
CA ALA A 93 5.61 10.45 -8.71
C ALA A 93 5.93 9.35 -9.75
N LYS A 94 6.22 9.74 -11.00
CA LYS A 94 6.67 8.81 -12.05
C LYS A 94 7.99 8.17 -11.70
N GLU A 95 8.92 8.93 -11.12
CA GLU A 95 10.19 8.38 -10.66
C GLU A 95 10.01 7.35 -9.53
N LEU A 96 9.16 7.64 -8.56
CA LEU A 96 8.82 6.68 -7.50
C LEU A 96 8.21 5.41 -8.10
N LEU A 97 7.27 5.55 -9.04
CA LEU A 97 6.66 4.43 -9.75
C LEU A 97 7.71 3.59 -10.50
N ARG A 98 8.60 4.26 -11.24
CA ARG A 98 9.75 3.64 -11.90
C ARG A 98 10.60 2.87 -10.89
N SER A 99 10.95 3.47 -9.76
CA SER A 99 11.78 2.82 -8.74
C SER A 99 11.14 1.53 -8.20
N MET A 100 9.82 1.47 -8.10
CA MET A 100 9.07 0.30 -7.64
C MET A 100 9.07 -0.85 -8.66
N ASN A 101 8.97 -0.54 -9.96
CA ASN A 101 9.05 -1.56 -11.01
C ASN A 101 10.51 -1.92 -11.39
N LEU A 102 11.43 -0.95 -11.42
CA LEU A 102 12.81 -1.11 -11.88
C LEU A 102 13.70 -1.86 -10.87
N LYS A 103 13.59 -1.59 -9.55
CA LYS A 103 14.47 -2.20 -8.52
C LYS A 103 14.29 -3.73 -8.36
N ARG A 104 13.42 -4.36 -9.16
CA ARG A 104 13.10 -5.79 -9.08
C ARG A 104 13.04 -6.49 -10.44
N ASP A 105 13.35 -5.82 -11.54
CA ASP A 105 13.44 -6.48 -12.84
C ASP A 105 14.91 -6.84 -13.14
N PRO A 106 15.28 -8.14 -13.13
CA PRO A 106 16.65 -8.60 -13.36
C PRO A 106 17.20 -8.27 -14.76
N ARG A 107 16.37 -7.74 -15.67
CA ARG A 107 16.78 -7.33 -17.03
C ARG A 107 17.41 -5.94 -17.09
N LEU A 108 17.30 -5.14 -16.02
CA LEU A 108 17.66 -3.72 -16.01
C LEU A 108 19.07 -3.39 -15.50
N GLU A 109 19.84 -4.37 -15.01
CA GLU A 109 21.25 -4.11 -14.64
C GLU A 109 22.10 -3.65 -15.85
N VAL A 110 21.69 -4.00 -17.08
CA VAL A 110 22.37 -3.66 -18.33
C VAL A 110 21.35 -3.49 -19.46
N ALA A 111 20.33 -2.63 -19.27
CA ALA A 111 19.35 -2.38 -20.32
C ALA A 111 19.91 -1.39 -21.38
N PRO A 112 19.83 -1.69 -22.69
CA PRO A 112 20.15 -0.74 -23.77
C PRO A 112 19.23 0.49 -23.72
N ASP A 113 19.68 1.65 -24.21
CA ASP A 113 18.90 2.91 -24.21
C ASP A 113 17.49 2.75 -24.84
N ASP A 114 17.37 1.93 -25.90
CA ASP A 114 16.10 1.61 -26.57
C ASP A 114 15.11 0.85 -25.68
N PHE A 115 15.60 0.13 -24.66
CA PHE A 115 14.77 -0.60 -23.70
C PHE A 115 14.11 0.34 -22.70
N GLN A 116 14.72 1.50 -22.43
CA GLN A 116 14.15 2.50 -21.54
C GLN A 116 12.87 3.10 -22.13
N GLU A 117 12.84 3.46 -23.41
CA GLU A 117 11.65 4.03 -24.04
C GLU A 117 10.46 3.05 -24.11
N VAL A 118 10.72 1.78 -24.42
CA VAL A 118 9.67 0.74 -24.43
C VAL A 118 9.16 0.48 -23.01
N TYR A 119 10.06 0.44 -22.03
CA TYR A 119 9.69 0.25 -20.63
C TYR A 119 8.85 1.39 -20.07
N GLU A 120 9.16 2.64 -20.42
CA GLU A 120 8.37 3.81 -20.01
C GLU A 120 6.93 3.77 -20.55
N GLN A 121 6.70 3.13 -21.70
CA GLN A 121 5.37 2.92 -22.26
C GLN A 121 4.57 1.85 -21.51
N ASP A 122 5.26 0.90 -20.88
CA ASP A 122 4.66 -0.20 -20.11
C ASP A 122 4.42 0.16 -18.63
N LEU A 123 4.83 1.36 -18.19
CA LEU A 123 4.55 1.82 -16.84
C LEU A 123 3.04 2.05 -16.64
N PRO A 124 2.48 1.59 -15.51
CA PRO A 124 1.07 1.84 -15.19
C PRO A 124 0.82 3.33 -14.98
N ALA A 125 -0.42 3.79 -15.17
CA ALA A 125 -0.75 5.18 -14.89
C ALA A 125 -0.68 5.47 -13.38
N LEU A 126 -0.44 6.73 -13.00
CA LEU A 126 -0.63 7.14 -11.61
C LEU A 126 -2.09 6.88 -11.20
N GLY A 127 -2.26 6.25 -10.04
CA GLY A 127 -3.54 5.82 -9.50
C GLY A 127 -3.96 4.40 -9.91
N GLU A 128 -3.29 3.79 -10.89
CA GLU A 128 -3.59 2.44 -11.36
C GLU A 128 -2.83 1.39 -10.53
N PRO A 129 -3.52 0.37 -9.98
CA PRO A 129 -2.86 -0.74 -9.32
C PRO A 129 -2.11 -1.63 -10.30
N PHE A 130 -0.91 -2.10 -9.94
CA PHE A 130 -0.09 -3.01 -10.74
C PHE A 130 0.52 -4.13 -9.90
N LYS A 131 0.75 -5.29 -10.53
CA LYS A 131 1.35 -6.45 -9.87
C LYS A 131 2.87 -6.38 -9.91
N LEU A 132 3.51 -6.74 -8.81
CA LEU A 132 4.97 -6.81 -8.69
C LEU A 132 5.42 -8.26 -8.55
N SER A 133 6.46 -8.64 -9.28
CA SER A 133 7.15 -9.91 -9.07
C SER A 133 8.08 -9.78 -7.86
N VAL A 134 7.79 -10.51 -6.78
CA VAL A 134 8.63 -10.53 -5.58
C VAL A 134 9.29 -11.90 -5.46
N GLY A 135 10.55 -11.98 -5.88
CA GLY A 135 11.37 -13.17 -5.67
C GLY A 135 11.79 -13.27 -4.21
N VAL A 136 11.18 -14.19 -3.46
CA VAL A 136 11.71 -14.66 -2.17
C VAL A 136 11.99 -16.14 -2.32
N GLU A 137 13.24 -16.53 -2.07
CA GLU A 137 13.93 -17.76 -2.47
C GLU A 137 13.19 -19.12 -2.26
N THR A 138 12.03 -19.14 -1.57
CA THR A 138 11.24 -20.36 -1.32
C THR A 138 9.70 -20.16 -1.30
N LYS A 139 9.17 -18.95 -1.58
CA LYS A 139 7.71 -18.68 -1.45
C LYS A 139 7.17 -17.87 -2.63
N HIS A 140 6.07 -18.35 -3.22
CA HIS A 140 5.27 -17.58 -4.17
C HIS A 140 4.49 -16.50 -3.42
N LEU A 141 4.94 -15.25 -3.55
CA LEU A 141 4.25 -14.08 -3.02
C LEU A 141 3.53 -13.36 -4.16
N ILE A 142 2.31 -12.93 -3.90
CA ILE A 142 1.60 -11.96 -4.72
C ILE A 142 1.84 -10.60 -4.11
N ALA A 143 2.21 -9.63 -4.94
CA ALA A 143 2.31 -8.24 -4.52
C ALA A 143 1.58 -7.33 -5.49
N THR A 144 0.92 -6.32 -4.92
CA THR A 144 0.24 -5.27 -5.67
C THR A 144 0.69 -3.93 -5.13
N ALA A 145 0.85 -2.95 -6.02
CA ALA A 145 1.27 -1.61 -5.70
C ALA A 145 0.41 -0.59 -6.42
N LYS A 146 0.40 0.64 -5.90
CA LYS A 146 -0.24 1.81 -6.50
C LYS A 146 0.50 3.06 -6.05
N VAL A 147 0.69 4.02 -6.95
CA VAL A 147 1.21 5.35 -6.62
C VAL A 147 0.15 6.38 -6.97
N VAL A 148 -0.22 7.24 -6.04
CA VAL A 148 -1.21 8.32 -6.19
C VAL A 148 -0.50 9.64 -5.99
N GLN A 149 -0.88 10.64 -6.77
CA GLN A 149 -0.43 12.02 -6.62
C GLN A 149 -1.64 12.93 -6.49
N GLU A 150 -1.64 13.78 -5.47
CA GLU A 150 -2.66 14.79 -5.19
C GLU A 150 -1.94 16.12 -4.91
N GLY A 151 -1.93 17.05 -5.87
CA GLY A 151 -1.14 18.27 -5.76
C GLY A 151 0.35 17.95 -5.54
N ARG A 152 0.94 18.44 -4.44
CA ARG A 152 2.34 18.14 -4.05
C ARG A 152 2.48 16.86 -3.23
N LEU A 153 1.37 16.23 -2.81
CA LEU A 153 1.40 15.01 -2.02
C LEU A 153 1.54 13.79 -2.94
N ILE A 154 2.49 12.91 -2.63
CA ILE A 154 2.61 11.60 -3.27
C ILE A 154 2.39 10.54 -2.21
N VAL A 155 1.54 9.56 -2.54
CA VAL A 155 1.24 8.40 -1.70
C VAL A 155 1.50 7.12 -2.48
N GLN A 156 2.25 6.22 -1.88
CA GLN A 156 2.48 4.87 -2.39
C GLN A 156 1.77 3.87 -1.48
N GLN A 157 1.03 2.95 -2.07
CA GLN A 157 0.45 1.79 -1.41
C GLN A 157 1.10 0.52 -1.95
N TYR A 158 1.39 -0.42 -1.06
CA TYR A 158 2.01 -1.70 -1.41
C TYR A 158 1.54 -2.81 -0.46
N THR A 159 1.02 -3.88 -1.04
CA THR A 159 0.69 -5.11 -0.34
C THR A 159 1.53 -6.26 -0.86
N ALA A 160 1.92 -7.16 0.03
CA ALA A 160 2.55 -8.42 -0.37
C ALA A 160 2.18 -9.54 0.60
N GLY A 161 1.84 -10.70 0.07
CA GLY A 161 1.41 -11.85 0.86
C GLY A 161 1.50 -13.15 0.07
N PRO A 162 1.43 -14.31 0.74
CA PRO A 162 1.48 -15.59 0.06
C PRO A 162 0.19 -15.85 -0.73
N GLU A 163 0.33 -16.43 -1.91
CA GLU A 163 -0.82 -16.84 -2.75
C GLU A 163 -1.75 -17.82 -2.02
N SER A 164 -1.20 -18.61 -1.09
CA SER A 164 -1.99 -19.54 -0.27
C SER A 164 -2.92 -18.87 0.75
N ASN A 165 -2.78 -17.56 1.00
CA ASN A 165 -3.68 -16.83 1.88
C ASN A 165 -4.96 -16.42 1.13
N SER A 166 -6.01 -17.22 1.27
CA SER A 166 -7.32 -16.99 0.66
C SER A 166 -7.98 -15.63 0.98
N GLN A 167 -7.57 -14.94 2.05
CA GLN A 167 -8.11 -13.62 2.41
C GLN A 167 -7.25 -12.45 1.91
N PHE A 168 -6.05 -12.72 1.38
CA PHE A 168 -5.08 -11.67 1.08
C PHE A 168 -5.57 -10.73 -0.02
N GLU A 169 -6.16 -11.26 -1.09
CA GLU A 169 -6.63 -10.43 -2.22
C GLU A 169 -7.77 -9.49 -1.78
N GLU A 170 -8.75 -9.99 -1.05
CA GLU A 170 -9.86 -9.19 -0.51
C GLU A 170 -9.36 -8.10 0.47
N GLN A 171 -8.46 -8.46 1.38
CA GLN A 171 -7.86 -7.49 2.30
C GLN A 171 -7.02 -6.45 1.57
N SER A 172 -6.30 -6.87 0.53
CA SER A 172 -5.51 -5.98 -0.30
C SER A 172 -6.42 -4.99 -1.03
N GLU A 173 -7.47 -5.46 -1.69
CA GLU A 173 -8.44 -4.61 -2.38
C GLU A 173 -9.06 -3.58 -1.43
N ARG A 174 -9.50 -4.01 -0.24
CA ARG A 174 -10.03 -3.10 0.77
C ARG A 174 -9.00 -2.06 1.22
N PHE A 175 -7.75 -2.46 1.43
CA PHE A 175 -6.66 -1.53 1.78
C PHE A 175 -6.46 -0.46 0.69
N PHE A 176 -6.52 -0.82 -0.59
CA PHE A 176 -6.42 0.14 -1.70
C PHE A 176 -7.66 1.04 -1.82
N GLN A 177 -8.87 0.52 -1.62
CA GLN A 177 -10.13 1.26 -1.78
C GLN A 177 -10.41 2.24 -0.62
N GLU A 178 -9.95 1.91 0.59
CA GLU A 178 -10.23 2.71 1.79
C GLU A 178 -9.21 3.82 2.02
N LEU A 179 -8.26 4.02 1.11
CA LEU A 179 -7.41 5.21 1.12
C LEU A 179 -8.24 6.44 0.73
N LYS A 180 -8.26 7.43 1.62
CA LYS A 180 -8.83 8.75 1.36
C LYS A 180 -7.74 9.80 1.48
N ILE A 181 -7.56 10.55 0.40
CA ILE A 181 -6.72 11.74 0.37
C ILE A 181 -7.66 12.91 0.15
N GLY A 182 -7.56 13.94 0.99
CA GLY A 182 -8.35 15.16 0.82
C GLY A 182 -7.53 16.38 1.14
N ALA A 183 -7.71 17.45 0.36
CA ALA A 183 -7.28 18.78 0.76
C ALA A 183 -8.14 19.23 1.94
N THR A 184 -7.54 19.66 3.04
CA THR A 184 -8.24 20.49 4.02
C THR A 184 -8.49 21.83 3.35
N ILE A 185 -9.75 22.12 3.07
CA ILE A 185 -10.20 23.48 2.77
C ILE A 185 -10.12 24.22 4.11
N ASP A 186 -9.23 25.20 4.21
CA ASP A 186 -9.23 26.17 5.32
C ASP A 186 -10.49 27.04 5.29
#